data_AF-A0A399IZE9-F1
#
_entry.id   AF-A0A399IZE9-F1
#
_cell.length_a   1.000
_cell.length_b   1.000
_cell.length_c   1.000
_cell.angle_alpha   90.00
_cell.angle_beta   90.00
_cell.angle_gamma   90.00
#
_symmetry.space_group_name_H-M   'P 1'
#
loop_
_entity.id
_entity.type
_entity.pdbx_description
1 polymer ?
#
loop_
_entity_poly.entity_id
_entity_poly.type
_entity_poly.pdbx_seq_one_letter_code
_entity_poly.pdbx_strand_id
1 'polypeptide(L)'
;MGTGEGDFHRTRLTHSIEVSQIGYGLLEVLHFKKARFHKDAQDWLPARDLIEAACLAHDLGHPPFGHKGEQALHKAMLRHGGFVGNGQTLRILTKLEKYKERGKGLYPTRRLVLAVLKYPRSMETFNLDSYVKKPPKSFHQDEEGVVTWAIDGFSAADQERLIASADGKRAHHSLDCSILELADDIAYGVHDIEDIVARGLATASDVEKEIVEAFKKMIASVWMDLTRN
;
A
#
# COMPACT_ATOMS: atom_id res chain seq x y z
N MET A 1 15.42 -16.17 -23.86
CA MET A 1 16.79 -15.62 -23.76
C MET A 1 16.85 -14.90 -22.43
N GLY A 2 17.70 -15.20 -21.45
CA GLY A 2 18.65 -16.28 -21.20
C GLY A 2 18.87 -16.24 -19.68
N THR A 3 18.94 -17.39 -19.04
CA THR A 3 19.24 -17.56 -17.62
C THR A 3 20.67 -17.10 -17.35
N GLY A 4 20.81 -15.97 -16.65
CA GLY A 4 21.98 -15.63 -15.85
C GLY A 4 21.61 -15.90 -14.39
N GLU A 5 21.94 -17.09 -13.90
CA GLU A 5 21.71 -17.53 -12.53
C GLU A 5 22.56 -16.72 -11.55
N GLY A 6 21.90 -16.17 -10.52
CA GLY A 6 22.50 -15.41 -9.43
C GLY A 6 21.45 -15.02 -8.38
N ASP A 7 20.86 -16.02 -7.73
CA ASP A 7 20.27 -16.09 -6.37
C ASP A 7 19.41 -14.95 -5.74
N PHE A 8 19.12 -13.83 -6.40
CA PHE A 8 18.36 -12.72 -5.80
C PHE A 8 17.37 -12.05 -6.77
N HIS A 9 16.54 -12.83 -7.47
CA HIS A 9 15.36 -12.25 -8.10
C HIS A 9 14.22 -12.19 -7.09
N ARG A 10 14.08 -11.03 -6.43
CA ARG A 10 12.94 -10.78 -5.55
C ARG A 10 11.63 -10.91 -6.33
N THR A 11 10.73 -11.69 -5.75
CA THR A 11 9.36 -11.89 -6.24
C THR A 11 8.42 -11.02 -5.43
N ARG A 12 7.16 -10.89 -5.87
CA ARG A 12 6.12 -10.23 -5.05
C ARG A 12 6.01 -10.86 -3.65
N LEU A 13 6.21 -12.17 -3.54
CA LEU A 13 6.18 -12.86 -2.26
C LEU A 13 7.30 -12.40 -1.32
N THR A 14 8.54 -12.35 -1.79
CA THR A 14 9.67 -11.89 -0.96
C THR A 14 9.53 -10.41 -0.61
N HIS A 15 9.04 -9.60 -1.55
CA HIS A 15 8.73 -8.19 -1.29
C HIS A 15 7.66 -8.05 -0.18
N SER A 16 6.52 -8.73 -0.27
CA SER A 16 5.48 -8.67 0.77
C SER A 16 5.96 -9.19 2.14
N ILE A 17 6.85 -10.18 2.19
CA ILE A 17 7.49 -10.65 3.44
C ILE A 17 8.32 -9.52 4.05
N GLU A 18 9.07 -8.78 3.25
CA GLU A 18 9.89 -7.67 3.75
C GLU A 18 9.06 -6.46 4.18
N VAL A 19 8.02 -6.11 3.41
CA VAL A 19 7.03 -5.11 3.81
C VAL A 19 6.40 -5.48 5.16
N SER A 20 6.14 -6.78 5.39
CA SER A 20 5.64 -7.28 6.67
C SER A 20 6.64 -7.05 7.81
N GLN A 21 7.93 -7.34 7.60
CA GLN A 21 8.96 -7.12 8.62
C GLN A 21 9.17 -5.63 8.93
N ILE A 22 9.18 -4.78 7.90
CA ILE A 22 9.29 -3.33 8.07
C ILE A 22 8.06 -2.80 8.81
N GLY A 23 6.85 -3.25 8.44
CA GLY A 23 5.61 -2.87 9.10
C GLY A 23 5.61 -3.20 10.60
N TYR A 24 6.10 -4.38 10.97
CA TYR A 24 6.32 -4.75 12.37
C TYR A 24 7.36 -3.84 13.05
N GLY A 25 8.50 -3.58 12.41
CA GLY A 25 9.51 -2.66 12.95
C GLY A 25 8.98 -1.24 13.18
N LEU A 26 8.16 -0.72 12.27
CA LEU A 26 7.48 0.58 12.43
C LEU A 26 6.53 0.58 13.63
N LEU A 27 5.74 -0.50 13.79
CA LEU A 27 4.84 -0.67 14.92
C LEU A 27 5.60 -0.66 16.26
N GLU A 28 6.73 -1.38 16.35
CA GLU A 28 7.59 -1.38 17.54
C GLU A 28 8.11 0.03 17.86
N VAL A 29 8.58 0.77 16.86
CA VAL A 29 9.05 2.15 17.05
C VAL A 29 7.92 3.04 17.59
N LEU A 30 6.68 2.88 17.12
CA LEU A 30 5.53 3.62 17.62
C LEU A 30 5.19 3.26 19.08
N HIS A 31 5.30 1.98 19.46
CA HIS A 31 5.17 1.55 20.86
C HIS A 31 6.25 2.16 21.76
N PHE A 32 7.52 2.17 21.34
CA PHE A 32 8.61 2.77 22.12
C PHE A 32 8.50 4.29 22.26
N LYS A 33 8.00 4.99 21.23
CA LYS A 33 7.86 6.47 21.23
C LYS A 33 6.60 6.98 21.93
N LYS A 34 5.97 6.17 22.78
CA LYS A 34 4.71 6.47 23.52
C LYS A 34 4.63 7.87 24.14
N ALA A 35 5.73 8.41 24.66
CA ALA A 35 5.75 9.73 25.30
C ALA A 35 5.53 10.91 24.33
N ARG A 36 5.60 10.68 23.01
CA ARG A 36 5.41 11.71 21.98
C ARG A 36 3.98 11.79 21.44
N PHE A 37 3.12 10.86 21.81
CA PHE A 37 1.77 10.76 21.26
C PHE A 37 0.69 11.03 22.31
N HIS A 38 -0.54 11.26 21.85
CA HIS A 38 -1.70 11.35 22.73
C HIS A 38 -1.80 10.10 23.61
N LYS A 39 -2.28 10.26 24.85
CA LYS A 39 -2.38 9.17 25.84
C LYS A 39 -3.11 7.92 25.32
N ASP A 40 -4.11 8.12 24.46
CA ASP A 40 -4.96 7.05 23.92
C ASP A 40 -4.39 6.43 22.63
N ALA A 41 -3.31 6.98 22.07
CA ALA A 41 -2.78 6.54 20.78
C ALA A 41 -2.26 5.09 20.81
N GLN A 42 -1.84 4.59 21.98
CA GLN A 42 -1.41 3.21 22.16
C GLN A 42 -2.57 2.23 21.96
N ASP A 43 -3.76 2.56 22.45
CA ASP A 43 -4.93 1.70 22.33
C ASP A 43 -5.42 1.62 20.87
N TRP A 44 -5.01 2.58 20.04
CA TRP A 44 -5.34 2.62 18.62
C TRP A 44 -4.34 1.88 17.75
N LEU A 45 -3.15 1.54 18.25
CA LEU A 45 -2.16 0.81 17.46
C LEU A 45 -2.69 -0.58 17.08
N PRO A 46 -2.41 -1.07 15.86
CA PRO A 46 -2.81 -2.41 15.46
C PRO A 46 -2.03 -3.47 16.23
N ALA A 47 -2.63 -4.66 16.39
CA ALA A 47 -1.87 -5.84 16.78
C ALA A 47 -0.86 -6.19 15.68
N ARG A 48 0.26 -6.81 16.07
CA ARG A 48 1.28 -7.30 15.14
C ARG A 48 0.69 -8.16 14.02
N ASP A 49 -0.13 -9.15 14.36
CA ASP A 49 -0.70 -10.09 13.39
C ASP A 49 -1.55 -9.37 12.34
N LEU A 50 -2.19 -8.26 12.71
CA LEU A 50 -3.00 -7.47 11.80
C LEU A 50 -2.13 -6.69 10.80
N ILE A 51 -1.05 -6.06 11.25
CA ILE A 51 -0.16 -5.30 10.36
C ILE A 51 0.60 -6.26 9.43
N GLU A 52 1.09 -7.38 9.94
CA GLU A 52 1.76 -8.41 9.13
C GLU A 52 0.79 -8.99 8.09
N ALA A 53 -0.46 -9.31 8.48
CA ALA A 53 -1.47 -9.78 7.54
C ALA A 53 -1.79 -8.75 6.45
N ALA A 54 -1.91 -7.46 6.80
CA ALA A 54 -2.15 -6.40 5.83
C ALA A 54 -0.96 -6.26 4.85
N CYS A 55 0.28 -6.28 5.35
CA CYS A 55 1.49 -6.25 4.54
C CYS A 55 1.61 -7.46 3.62
N LEU A 56 1.26 -8.65 4.07
CA LEU A 56 1.27 -9.84 3.22
C LEU A 56 0.18 -9.80 2.14
N ALA A 57 -0.96 -9.17 2.45
CA ALA A 57 -2.11 -9.14 1.57
C ALA A 57 -2.11 -8.00 0.53
N HIS A 58 -1.37 -6.90 0.76
CA HIS A 58 -1.52 -5.66 0.00
C HIS A 58 -1.43 -5.86 -1.52
N ASP A 59 -0.59 -6.79 -1.95
CA ASP A 59 -0.20 -6.99 -3.33
C ASP A 59 -0.89 -8.19 -4.02
N LEU A 60 -1.81 -8.89 -3.34
CA LEU A 60 -2.46 -10.11 -3.85
C LEU A 60 -3.22 -9.90 -5.16
N GLY A 61 -3.81 -8.73 -5.36
CA GLY A 61 -4.63 -8.40 -6.52
C GLY A 61 -3.85 -8.04 -7.78
N HIS A 62 -2.53 -7.93 -7.71
CA HIS A 62 -1.73 -7.55 -8.87
C HIS A 62 -1.70 -8.65 -9.93
N PRO A 63 -1.94 -8.30 -11.21
CA PRO A 63 -1.89 -9.27 -12.28
C PRO A 63 -0.44 -9.62 -12.67
N PRO A 64 -0.25 -10.68 -13.50
CA PRO A 64 1.02 -10.94 -14.16
C PRO A 64 1.54 -9.68 -14.87
N PHE A 65 2.87 -9.50 -14.92
CA PHE A 65 3.53 -8.32 -15.51
C PHE A 65 3.25 -6.98 -14.81
N GLY A 66 2.74 -7.00 -13.57
CA GLY A 66 2.60 -5.82 -12.70
C GLY A 66 1.82 -4.68 -13.35
N HIS A 67 2.32 -3.45 -13.26
CA HIS A 67 1.64 -2.26 -13.79
C HIS A 67 1.30 -2.36 -15.28
N LYS A 68 2.12 -3.05 -16.09
CA LYS A 68 1.83 -3.23 -17.52
C LYS A 68 0.70 -4.22 -17.75
N GLY A 69 0.65 -5.29 -16.96
CA GLY A 69 -0.48 -6.21 -16.93
C GLY A 69 -1.76 -5.54 -16.48
N GLU A 70 -1.68 -4.69 -15.45
CA GLU A 70 -2.82 -3.92 -14.95
C GLU A 70 -3.37 -2.98 -16.01
N GLN A 71 -2.52 -2.22 -16.71
CA GLN A 71 -2.93 -1.36 -17.82
C GLN A 71 -3.60 -2.15 -18.96
N ALA A 72 -3.04 -3.31 -19.31
CA ALA A 72 -3.58 -4.16 -20.35
C ALA A 72 -4.96 -4.73 -19.97
N LEU A 73 -5.11 -5.26 -18.75
CA LEU A 73 -6.38 -5.75 -18.24
C LEU A 73 -7.41 -4.63 -18.09
N HIS A 74 -7.01 -3.47 -17.57
CA HIS A 74 -7.90 -2.31 -17.45
C HIS A 74 -8.47 -1.92 -18.80
N LYS A 75 -7.61 -1.80 -19.82
CA LYS A 75 -8.02 -1.49 -21.19
C LYS A 75 -8.99 -2.54 -21.77
N ALA A 76 -8.73 -3.83 -21.52
CA ALA A 76 -9.62 -4.91 -21.96
C ALA A 76 -10.98 -4.88 -21.23
N MET A 77 -11.00 -4.42 -19.98
CA MET A 77 -12.17 -4.39 -19.11
C MET A 77 -12.91 -3.04 -19.10
N LEU A 78 -12.51 -2.03 -19.89
CA LEU A 78 -13.12 -0.68 -19.86
C LEU A 78 -14.65 -0.71 -19.97
N ARG A 79 -15.19 -1.57 -20.85
CA ARG A 79 -16.65 -1.73 -21.05
C ARG A 79 -17.34 -2.57 -19.98
N HIS A 80 -16.58 -3.11 -19.04
CA HIS A 80 -17.02 -3.96 -17.93
C HIS A 80 -16.67 -3.35 -16.57
N GLY A 81 -16.45 -2.03 -16.50
CA GLY A 81 -16.13 -1.33 -15.26
C GLY A 81 -14.65 -1.28 -14.90
N GLY A 82 -13.75 -1.70 -15.80
CA GLY A 82 -12.29 -1.59 -15.66
C GLY A 82 -11.64 -2.61 -14.71
N PHE A 83 -10.32 -2.54 -14.59
CA PHE A 83 -9.52 -3.36 -13.66
C PHE A 83 -8.50 -2.49 -12.90
N VAL A 84 -8.27 -2.81 -11.62
CA VAL A 84 -7.23 -2.23 -10.76
C VAL A 84 -6.82 -3.26 -9.70
N GLY A 85 -5.53 -3.36 -9.41
CA GLY A 85 -4.94 -4.34 -8.49
C GLY A 85 -5.46 -4.20 -7.07
N ASN A 86 -5.57 -2.98 -6.54
CA ASN A 86 -6.06 -2.77 -5.16
C ASN A 86 -7.52 -3.20 -4.98
N GLY A 87 -8.37 -2.91 -5.96
CA GLY A 87 -9.75 -3.43 -5.99
C GLY A 87 -9.77 -4.96 -6.06
N GLN A 88 -8.86 -5.54 -6.85
CA GLN A 88 -8.73 -7.00 -6.94
C GLN A 88 -8.21 -7.62 -5.64
N THR A 89 -7.33 -6.96 -4.87
CA THR A 89 -6.91 -7.39 -3.53
C THR A 89 -8.13 -7.49 -2.61
N LEU A 90 -8.98 -6.46 -2.58
CA LEU A 90 -10.23 -6.51 -1.82
C LEU A 90 -11.11 -7.66 -2.29
N ARG A 91 -11.27 -7.84 -3.61
CA ARG A 91 -12.08 -8.91 -4.17
C ARG A 91 -11.56 -10.31 -3.80
N ILE A 92 -10.25 -10.51 -3.80
CA ILE A 92 -9.62 -11.77 -3.38
C ILE A 92 -9.92 -12.05 -1.91
N LEU A 93 -9.55 -11.09 -1.04
CA LEU A 93 -9.69 -11.20 0.41
C LEU A 93 -11.14 -11.35 0.84
N THR A 94 -12.06 -10.68 0.17
CA THR A 94 -13.45 -10.59 0.61
C THR A 94 -14.38 -11.44 -0.20
N LYS A 95 -13.97 -12.03 -1.35
CA LYS A 95 -14.85 -12.83 -2.23
C LYS A 95 -14.26 -14.09 -2.85
N LEU A 96 -13.07 -14.04 -3.45
CA LEU A 96 -12.60 -15.12 -4.31
C LEU A 96 -11.87 -16.23 -3.57
N GLU A 97 -11.15 -15.90 -2.49
CA GLU A 97 -10.49 -16.93 -1.69
C GLU A 97 -11.50 -17.87 -1.04
N LYS A 98 -11.11 -19.14 -0.92
CA LYS A 98 -11.99 -20.23 -0.50
C LYS A 98 -11.64 -20.69 0.91
N TYR A 99 -12.24 -20.06 1.92
CA TYR A 99 -12.21 -20.56 3.30
C TYR A 99 -13.52 -21.30 3.67
N LYS A 100 -13.45 -22.13 4.73
CA LYS A 100 -14.22 -23.36 5.03
C LYS A 100 -15.74 -23.42 4.78
N GLU A 101 -16.50 -22.32 4.64
CA GLU A 101 -17.88 -22.20 4.11
C GLU A 101 -18.45 -20.79 4.46
N ARG A 102 -19.43 -20.20 3.75
CA ARG A 102 -19.65 -20.18 2.30
C ARG A 102 -20.24 -18.82 1.96
N GLY A 103 -19.52 -18.04 1.16
CA GLY A 103 -20.03 -16.79 0.61
C GLY A 103 -19.24 -15.54 0.91
N LYS A 104 -17.89 -15.61 0.86
CA LYS A 104 -17.02 -14.69 0.09
C LYS A 104 -15.66 -14.46 0.82
N GLY A 105 -14.55 -14.90 0.20
CA GLY A 105 -13.17 -14.56 0.58
C GLY A 105 -12.56 -15.29 1.78
N LEU A 106 -11.51 -14.71 2.38
CA LEU A 106 -10.81 -15.12 3.60
C LEU A 106 -11.54 -14.72 4.90
N TYR A 107 -12.74 -14.14 4.81
CA TYR A 107 -13.50 -13.64 5.96
C TYR A 107 -12.70 -12.65 6.85
N PRO A 108 -12.16 -11.56 6.26
CA PRO A 108 -11.29 -10.63 6.97
C PRO A 108 -12.07 -9.81 8.02
N THR A 109 -11.37 -9.39 9.07
CA THR A 109 -11.93 -8.40 10.01
C THR A 109 -12.13 -7.06 9.31
N ARG A 110 -13.05 -6.23 9.84
CA ARG A 110 -13.28 -4.86 9.34
C ARG A 110 -11.97 -4.06 9.26
N ARG A 111 -11.14 -4.20 10.28
CA ARG A 111 -9.86 -3.49 10.42
C ARG A 111 -8.84 -3.94 9.38
N LEU A 112 -8.78 -5.23 9.03
CA LEU A 112 -7.93 -5.72 7.94
C LEU A 112 -8.37 -5.14 6.59
N VAL A 113 -9.68 -5.09 6.32
CA VAL A 113 -10.20 -4.43 5.10
C VAL A 113 -9.78 -2.96 5.03
N LEU A 114 -9.92 -2.22 6.14
CA LEU A 114 -9.48 -0.82 6.23
C LEU A 114 -7.95 -0.65 6.09
N ALA A 115 -7.16 -1.63 6.50
CA ALA A 115 -5.71 -1.59 6.40
C ALA A 115 -5.23 -1.73 4.95
N VAL A 116 -5.91 -2.57 4.14
CA VAL A 116 -5.56 -2.76 2.72
C VAL A 116 -6.32 -1.82 1.77
N LEU A 117 -7.32 -1.08 2.27
CA LEU A 117 -8.11 -0.13 1.49
C LEU A 117 -7.34 1.18 1.27
N LYS A 118 -6.39 1.13 0.32
CA LYS A 118 -5.56 2.28 -0.08
C LYS A 118 -6.37 3.40 -0.74
N TYR A 119 -7.40 3.04 -1.51
CA TYR A 119 -8.19 4.00 -2.30
C TYR A 119 -9.70 3.80 -2.07
N PRO A 120 -10.30 4.48 -1.08
CA PRO A 120 -11.72 4.34 -0.74
C PRO A 120 -12.63 5.12 -1.71
N ARG A 121 -12.45 4.93 -3.02
CA ARG A 121 -13.33 5.50 -4.05
C ARG A 121 -13.69 4.43 -5.08
N SER A 122 -14.98 4.31 -5.38
CA SER A 122 -15.47 3.37 -6.39
C SER A 122 -15.03 3.80 -7.79
N MET A 123 -14.60 2.83 -8.59
CA MET A 123 -14.23 3.04 -10.00
C MET A 123 -15.40 3.60 -10.82
N GLU A 124 -16.64 3.32 -10.43
CA GLU A 124 -17.85 3.83 -11.10
C GLU A 124 -17.97 5.36 -11.05
N THR A 125 -17.35 6.00 -10.05
CA THR A 125 -17.35 7.48 -9.93
C THR A 125 -16.46 8.19 -10.96
N PHE A 126 -15.66 7.45 -11.73
CA PHE A 126 -14.75 7.99 -12.73
C PHE A 126 -15.32 7.83 -14.14
N ASN A 127 -15.11 8.85 -14.99
CA ASN A 127 -15.29 8.68 -16.43
C ASN A 127 -14.13 7.87 -17.01
N LEU A 128 -14.33 6.56 -17.23
CA LEU A 128 -13.29 5.64 -17.68
C LEU A 128 -12.71 5.96 -19.07
N ASP A 129 -13.41 6.72 -19.91
CA ASP A 129 -12.86 7.19 -21.19
C ASP A 129 -11.66 8.14 -20.98
N SER A 130 -11.58 8.80 -19.82
CA SER A 130 -10.42 9.61 -19.41
C SER A 130 -9.25 8.77 -18.85
N TYR A 131 -9.46 7.47 -18.58
CA TYR A 131 -8.51 6.58 -17.90
C TYR A 131 -8.06 5.38 -18.74
N VAL A 132 -8.28 5.41 -20.06
CA VAL A 132 -7.96 4.31 -21.00
C VAL A 132 -6.54 3.74 -20.86
N LYS A 133 -5.54 4.60 -20.56
CA LYS A 133 -4.13 4.20 -20.47
C LYS A 133 -3.72 3.69 -19.10
N LYS A 134 -4.39 4.14 -18.03
CA LYS A 134 -4.01 3.86 -16.65
C LYS A 134 -5.26 3.92 -15.77
N PRO A 135 -5.55 2.86 -15.00
CA PRO A 135 -6.72 2.85 -14.14
C PRO A 135 -6.69 4.00 -13.12
N PRO A 136 -7.86 4.52 -12.73
CA PRO A 136 -7.95 5.43 -11.60
C PRO A 136 -7.62 4.69 -10.30
N LYS A 137 -7.08 5.42 -9.33
CA LYS A 137 -6.87 4.95 -7.95
C LYS A 137 -8.23 4.71 -7.30
N SER A 138 -8.64 3.44 -7.21
CA SER A 138 -10.02 3.07 -6.86
C SER A 138 -10.14 1.61 -6.42
N PHE A 139 -11.35 1.21 -6.00
CA PHE A 139 -11.82 -0.17 -5.90
C PHE A 139 -12.91 -0.45 -6.94
N HIS A 140 -13.22 -1.71 -7.28
CA HIS A 140 -14.27 -2.01 -8.26
C HIS A 140 -15.67 -1.89 -7.66
N GLN A 141 -16.67 -1.48 -8.45
CA GLN A 141 -18.05 -1.25 -8.00
C GLN A 141 -18.64 -2.41 -7.20
N ASP A 142 -18.34 -3.65 -7.59
CA ASP A 142 -18.82 -4.84 -6.89
C ASP A 142 -18.42 -4.85 -5.40
N GLU A 143 -17.29 -4.23 -5.03
CA GLU A 143 -16.77 -4.12 -3.67
C GLU A 143 -17.40 -2.98 -2.86
N GLU A 144 -18.34 -2.20 -3.41
CA GLU A 144 -19.00 -1.09 -2.70
C GLU A 144 -19.54 -1.53 -1.34
N GLY A 145 -20.32 -2.62 -1.29
CA GLY A 145 -20.92 -3.10 -0.04
C GLY A 145 -19.90 -3.46 1.04
N VAL A 146 -18.71 -3.97 0.68
CA VAL A 146 -17.66 -4.27 1.68
C VAL A 146 -16.94 -2.99 2.13
N VAL A 147 -16.76 -2.02 1.23
CA VAL A 147 -16.17 -0.73 1.57
C VAL A 147 -17.10 0.08 2.46
N THR A 148 -18.39 0.19 2.12
CA THR A 148 -19.40 0.84 2.98
C THR A 148 -19.44 0.19 4.36
N TRP A 149 -19.48 -1.15 4.43
CA TRP A 149 -19.41 -1.86 5.70
C TRP A 149 -18.11 -1.58 6.47
N ALA A 150 -16.99 -1.42 5.77
CA ALA A 150 -15.70 -1.17 6.41
C ALA A 150 -15.65 0.21 7.08
N ILE A 151 -16.21 1.23 6.42
CA ILE A 151 -16.14 2.62 6.89
C ILE A 151 -17.33 3.07 7.76
N ASP A 152 -18.38 2.25 7.88
CA ASP A 152 -19.62 2.53 8.63
C ASP A 152 -19.40 3.00 10.08
N GLY A 153 -18.30 2.61 10.73
CA GLY A 153 -17.96 3.04 12.09
C GLY A 153 -17.41 4.48 12.20
N PHE A 154 -17.08 5.13 11.09
CA PHE A 154 -16.55 6.49 11.07
C PHE A 154 -17.67 7.53 11.00
N SER A 155 -17.41 8.73 11.53
CA SER A 155 -18.31 9.87 11.36
C SER A 155 -18.47 10.23 9.87
N ALA A 156 -19.57 10.87 9.48
CA ALA A 156 -19.77 11.30 8.09
C ALA A 156 -18.60 12.18 7.58
N ALA A 157 -18.07 13.06 8.45
CA ALA A 157 -16.92 13.90 8.13
C ALA A 157 -15.63 13.10 7.93
N ASP A 158 -15.43 12.01 8.68
CA ASP A 158 -14.29 11.10 8.49
C ASP A 158 -14.43 10.25 7.23
N GLN A 159 -15.64 9.76 6.95
CA GLN A 159 -15.92 9.03 5.70
C GLN A 159 -15.63 9.92 4.48
N GLU A 160 -16.09 11.17 4.51
CA GLU A 160 -15.81 12.14 3.45
C GLU A 160 -14.30 12.40 3.30
N ARG A 161 -13.58 12.57 4.43
CA ARG A 161 -12.12 12.72 4.44
C ARG A 161 -11.43 11.52 3.78
N LEU A 162 -11.78 10.29 4.18
CA LEU A 162 -11.24 9.07 3.59
C LEU A 162 -11.45 9.07 2.07
N ILE A 163 -12.68 9.28 1.60
CA ILE A 163 -13.06 9.25 0.18
C ILE A 163 -12.35 10.35 -0.63
N ALA A 164 -12.28 11.58 -0.10
CA ALA A 164 -11.63 12.72 -0.76
C ALA A 164 -10.11 12.52 -0.93
N SER A 165 -9.48 11.70 -0.08
CA SER A 165 -8.04 11.44 -0.17
C SER A 165 -7.62 10.54 -1.34
N ALA A 166 -8.57 9.87 -2.00
CA ALA A 166 -8.33 8.97 -3.14
C ALA A 166 -7.76 9.69 -4.40
N ASP A 167 -7.75 11.03 -4.41
CA ASP A 167 -7.24 11.88 -5.48
C ASP A 167 -5.70 11.86 -5.61
N GLY A 168 -5.01 11.14 -4.72
CA GLY A 168 -3.56 11.02 -4.69
C GLY A 168 -2.84 12.25 -4.11
N LYS A 169 -3.59 13.21 -3.55
CA LYS A 169 -3.07 14.31 -2.74
C LYS A 169 -3.46 14.04 -1.28
N ARG A 170 -2.46 13.69 -0.47
CA ARG A 170 -2.39 13.58 1.01
C ARG A 170 -3.69 13.90 1.79
N ALA A 171 -4.17 13.13 2.77
CA ALA A 171 -3.84 11.81 3.28
C ALA A 171 -4.91 11.49 4.34
N HIS A 172 -5.91 10.69 3.98
CA HIS A 172 -6.83 10.13 4.97
C HIS A 172 -6.93 8.64 4.67
N HIS A 173 -5.91 7.93 5.12
CA HIS A 173 -5.95 6.48 5.25
C HIS A 173 -6.31 6.14 6.69
N SER A 174 -6.73 4.89 6.91
CA SER A 174 -6.70 4.35 8.27
C SER A 174 -5.26 4.40 8.82
N LEU A 175 -5.12 4.39 10.15
CA LEU A 175 -3.81 4.35 10.80
C LEU A 175 -3.00 3.14 10.30
N ASP A 176 -3.65 1.98 10.27
CA ASP A 176 -3.10 0.71 9.82
C ASP A 176 -2.63 0.77 8.36
N CYS A 177 -3.45 1.34 7.47
CA CYS A 177 -3.07 1.55 6.08
C CYS A 177 -1.89 2.53 5.97
N SER A 178 -1.83 3.56 6.80
CA SER A 178 -0.69 4.49 6.80
C SER A 178 0.63 3.81 7.19
N ILE A 179 0.60 2.86 8.14
CA ILE A 179 1.77 2.06 8.52
C ILE A 179 2.16 1.12 7.36
N LEU A 180 1.19 0.44 6.76
CA LEU A 180 1.39 -0.42 5.59
C LEU A 180 2.04 0.34 4.44
N GLU A 181 1.48 1.49 4.05
CA GLU A 181 1.97 2.31 2.94
C GLU A 181 3.40 2.78 3.18
N LEU A 182 3.72 3.19 4.41
CA LEU A 182 5.08 3.58 4.77
C LEU A 182 6.03 2.38 4.71
N ALA A 183 5.60 1.19 5.13
CA ALA A 183 6.41 -0.02 5.04
C ALA A 183 6.68 -0.41 3.58
N ASP A 184 5.65 -0.30 2.74
CA ASP A 184 5.71 -0.57 1.30
C ASP A 184 6.66 0.40 0.59
N ASP A 185 6.50 1.71 0.83
CA ASP A 185 7.37 2.75 0.27
C ASP A 185 8.84 2.57 0.69
N ILE A 186 9.12 2.20 1.95
CA ILE A 186 10.48 1.90 2.43
C ILE A 186 11.04 0.67 1.71
N ALA A 187 10.26 -0.41 1.61
CA ALA A 187 10.70 -1.63 0.94
C ALA A 187 11.04 -1.35 -0.53
N TYR A 188 10.13 -0.70 -1.28
CA TYR A 188 10.38 -0.31 -2.67
C TYR A 188 11.63 0.57 -2.82
N GLY A 189 11.80 1.56 -1.94
CA GLY A 189 12.96 2.45 -1.99
C GLY A 189 14.29 1.71 -1.81
N VAL A 190 14.35 0.74 -0.90
CA VAL A 190 15.54 -0.11 -0.72
C VAL A 190 15.74 -1.03 -1.92
N HIS A 191 14.66 -1.59 -2.48
CA HIS A 191 14.72 -2.52 -3.61
C HIS A 191 15.29 -1.86 -4.86
N ASP A 192 14.81 -0.66 -5.20
CA ASP A 192 15.29 0.08 -6.36
C ASP A 192 16.80 0.35 -6.27
N ILE A 193 17.31 0.61 -5.06
CA ILE A 193 18.72 0.83 -4.80
C ILE A 193 19.52 -0.48 -4.96
N GLU A 194 19.08 -1.58 -4.36
CA GLU A 194 19.72 -2.89 -4.47
C GLU A 194 19.77 -3.36 -5.93
N ASP A 195 18.69 -3.19 -6.68
CA ASP A 195 18.58 -3.55 -8.10
C ASP A 195 19.55 -2.75 -8.98
N ILE A 196 19.73 -1.45 -8.71
CA ILE A 196 20.68 -0.60 -9.44
C ILE A 196 22.11 -1.13 -9.27
N VAL A 197 22.49 -1.51 -8.04
CA VAL A 197 23.81 -2.06 -7.74
C VAL A 197 23.97 -3.45 -8.35
N ALA A 198 23.00 -4.33 -8.17
CA ALA A 198 23.03 -5.70 -8.69
C ALA A 198 23.11 -5.76 -10.23
N ARG A 199 22.49 -4.80 -10.93
CA ARG A 199 22.56 -4.69 -12.39
C ARG A 199 23.83 -3.98 -12.89
N GLY A 200 24.71 -3.52 -11.99
CA GLY A 200 25.92 -2.77 -12.34
C GLY A 200 25.63 -1.40 -12.94
N LEU A 201 24.44 -0.83 -12.69
CA LEU A 201 24.07 0.52 -13.14
C LEU A 201 24.72 1.60 -12.28
N ALA A 202 25.04 1.29 -11.02
CA ALA A 202 25.88 2.10 -10.13
C ALA A 202 26.69 1.18 -9.21
N THR A 203 27.79 1.68 -8.65
CA THR A 203 28.52 0.97 -7.59
C THR A 203 27.88 1.23 -6.23
N ALA A 204 28.15 0.36 -5.26
CA ALA A 204 27.73 0.58 -3.87
C ALA A 204 28.25 1.92 -3.31
N SER A 205 29.45 2.34 -3.71
CA SER A 205 30.03 3.62 -3.31
C SER A 205 29.29 4.83 -3.90
N ASP A 206 28.84 4.72 -5.15
CA ASP A 206 28.05 5.78 -5.79
C ASP A 206 26.72 5.97 -5.05
N VAL A 207 26.05 4.87 -4.74
CA VAL A 207 24.81 4.86 -3.97
C VAL A 207 25.02 5.45 -2.57
N GLU A 208 26.04 4.99 -1.84
CA GLU A 208 26.34 5.50 -0.50
C GLU A 208 26.54 7.01 -0.50
N LYS A 209 27.33 7.52 -1.46
CA LYS A 209 27.60 8.95 -1.60
C LYS A 209 26.32 9.75 -1.83
N GLU A 210 25.46 9.30 -2.76
CA GLU A 210 24.20 9.98 -3.07
C GLU A 210 23.23 9.96 -1.88
N ILE A 211 23.11 8.81 -1.20
CA ILE A 211 22.28 8.68 0.00
C ILE A 211 22.78 9.62 1.11
N VAL A 212 24.09 9.64 1.39
CA VAL A 212 24.68 10.52 2.41
C VAL A 212 24.42 11.99 2.09
N GLU A 213 24.60 12.41 0.83
CA GLU A 213 24.32 13.79 0.42
C GLU A 213 22.83 14.14 0.50
N ALA A 214 21.93 13.20 0.16
CA ALA A 214 20.49 13.37 0.33
C ALA A 214 20.11 13.56 1.81
N PHE A 215 20.64 12.72 2.71
CA PHE A 215 20.40 12.83 4.15
C PHE A 215 20.96 14.13 4.73
N LYS A 216 22.16 14.56 4.32
CA LYS A 216 22.72 15.86 4.74
C LYS A 216 21.80 17.02 4.36
N LYS A 217 21.33 17.05 3.10
CA LYS A 217 20.38 18.08 2.62
C LYS A 217 19.08 18.06 3.41
N MET A 218 18.52 16.88 3.68
CA MET A 218 17.29 16.73 4.46
C MET A 218 17.46 17.18 5.91
N ILE A 219 18.55 16.80 6.57
CA ILE A 219 18.84 17.24 7.94
C ILE A 219 19.01 18.75 7.98
N ALA A 220 19.72 19.34 7.01
CA ALA A 220 19.90 20.78 6.90
C ALA A 220 18.55 21.52 6.69
N SER A 221 17.65 20.99 5.86
CA SER A 221 16.33 21.60 5.66
C SER A 221 15.44 21.48 6.91
N VAL A 222 15.42 20.31 7.55
CA VAL A 222 14.65 20.08 8.79
C VAL A 222 15.17 20.96 9.93
N TRP A 223 16.49 21.14 10.05
CA TRP A 223 17.08 22.06 11.02
C TRP A 223 16.72 23.53 10.72
N MET A 224 16.75 23.96 9.46
CA MET A 224 16.33 25.32 9.10
C MET A 224 14.87 25.60 9.45
N ASP A 225 13.97 24.63 9.26
CA ASP A 225 12.55 24.77 9.61
C ASP A 225 12.31 24.76 11.13
N LEU A 226 13.11 24.02 11.91
CA LEU A 226 13.03 24.00 13.38
C LEU A 226 13.59 25.28 14.04
N THR A 227 14.49 26.01 13.38
CA THR A 227 15.06 27.29 13.87
C THR A 227 14.29 28.53 13.41
N ARG A 228 13.21 28.36 12.63
CA ARG A 228 12.36 29.44 12.11
C ARG A 228 11.07 29.69 12.91
N ASN A 229 10.89 29.01 14.04
CA ASN A 229 9.85 29.29 15.05
C ASN A 229 10.50 29.77 16.34
#